data_AF-A0A1G7V2P0-F1
#
_entry.id   AF-A0A1G7V2P0-F1
#
_cell.length_a   1.000
_cell.length_b   1.000
_cell.length_c   1.000
_cell.angle_alpha   90.00
_cell.angle_beta   90.00
_cell.angle_gamma   90.00
#
_symmetry.space_group_name_H-M   'P 1'
#
loop_
_entity.id
_entity.type
_entity.pdbx_description
1 polymer ?
#
loop_
_entity_poly.entity_id
_entity_poly.type
_entity_poly.pdbx_seq_one_letter_code
_entity_poly.pdbx_strand_id
1 'polypeptide(L)'
;MTNHRSLIALMTGALLLSAPAWASVHLPPTPVPPEVMESFAACKARLDAMKDDLKAWSSTPIEKNGNVWGKQTSPTTGVEILSARRARFVDYRVMTNYDVTDPSQVPAQSTTNETTYTCDGRVLSGVTENWAGMEVFMTLDDVPKK
;
A
#
# COMPACT_ATOMS: atom_id res chain seq x y z
N MET A 1 -34.77 -64.40 16.15
CA MET A 1 -35.74 -63.53 15.45
C MET A 1 -35.05 -62.23 15.13
N THR A 2 -34.84 -62.03 13.83
CA THR A 2 -34.16 -60.89 13.19
C THR A 2 -35.02 -59.63 13.32
N ASN A 3 -34.42 -58.49 13.63
CA ASN A 3 -35.05 -57.19 13.35
C ASN A 3 -34.02 -56.25 12.73
N HIS A 4 -34.07 -56.18 11.41
CA HIS A 4 -33.51 -55.09 10.62
C HIS A 4 -34.45 -53.89 10.68
N ARG A 5 -33.94 -52.72 11.10
CA ARG A 5 -34.52 -51.43 10.71
C ARG A 5 -33.38 -50.45 10.41
N SER A 6 -33.21 -50.18 9.12
CA SER A 6 -32.41 -49.11 8.54
C SER A 6 -32.88 -47.73 9.02
N LEU A 7 -31.94 -46.81 9.27
CA LEU A 7 -32.20 -45.36 9.22
C LEU A 7 -30.94 -44.60 8.76
N ILE A 8 -30.99 -44.21 7.48
CA ILE A 8 -30.65 -42.89 6.91
C ILE A 8 -29.43 -42.18 7.49
N ALA A 9 -28.30 -42.28 6.79
CA ALA A 9 -27.18 -41.35 6.95
C ALA A 9 -27.49 -40.06 6.17
N LEU A 10 -27.72 -38.96 6.89
CA LEU A 10 -27.84 -37.61 6.32
C LEU A 10 -26.51 -37.18 5.70
N MET A 11 -26.52 -36.86 4.41
CA MET A 11 -25.47 -36.06 3.78
C MET A 11 -25.58 -34.62 4.29
N THR A 12 -24.70 -34.27 5.24
CA THR A 12 -24.51 -32.88 5.66
C THR A 12 -23.66 -32.17 4.60
N GLY A 13 -24.32 -31.59 3.59
CA GLY A 13 -23.69 -30.70 2.63
C GLY A 13 -23.23 -29.42 3.33
N ALA A 14 -21.93 -29.28 3.51
CA ALA A 14 -21.33 -28.03 3.97
C ALA A 14 -21.43 -26.99 2.86
N LEU A 15 -22.40 -26.07 2.97
CA LEU A 15 -22.39 -24.81 2.24
C LEU A 15 -21.22 -23.98 2.77
N LEU A 16 -20.08 -24.07 2.09
CA LEU A 16 -19.00 -23.10 2.17
C LEU A 16 -19.57 -21.75 1.68
N LEU A 17 -20.04 -20.94 2.63
CA LEU A 17 -20.26 -19.52 2.41
C LEU A 17 -18.91 -18.93 2.01
N SER A 18 -18.70 -18.73 0.71
CA SER A 18 -17.62 -17.88 0.22
C SER A 18 -17.87 -16.50 0.81
N ALA A 19 -17.08 -16.13 1.83
CA ALA A 19 -16.99 -14.75 2.27
C ALA A 19 -16.76 -13.88 1.02
N PRO A 20 -17.43 -12.72 0.88
CA PRO A 20 -17.07 -11.79 -0.17
C PRO A 20 -15.57 -11.54 -0.03
N ALA A 21 -14.80 -11.83 -1.08
CA ALA A 21 -13.43 -11.35 -1.14
C ALA A 21 -13.55 -9.83 -1.22
N TRP A 22 -13.10 -9.14 -0.17
CA TRP A 22 -13.02 -7.68 -0.14
C TRP A 22 -11.98 -7.30 -1.19
N ALA A 23 -12.45 -7.06 -2.42
CA ALA A 23 -11.60 -6.82 -3.55
C ALA A 23 -11.01 -5.42 -3.40
N SER A 24 -9.84 -5.33 -2.75
CA SER A 24 -8.95 -4.20 -2.95
C SER A 24 -8.70 -4.11 -4.46
N VAL A 25 -9.07 -2.97 -5.07
CA VAL A 25 -8.85 -2.78 -6.51
C VAL A 25 -7.35 -2.57 -6.70
N HIS A 26 -6.66 -3.65 -7.06
CA HIS A 26 -5.27 -3.59 -7.49
C HIS A 26 -5.25 -3.11 -8.94
N LEU A 27 -4.70 -1.93 -9.15
CA LEU A 27 -4.52 -1.38 -10.49
C LEU A 27 -3.33 -2.07 -11.15
N PRO A 28 -3.33 -2.23 -12.49
CA PRO A 28 -2.20 -2.81 -13.19
C PRO A 28 -0.92 -2.02 -12.88
N PRO A 29 0.23 -2.71 -12.70
CA PRO A 29 1.49 -2.05 -12.41
C PRO A 29 1.87 -1.08 -13.53
N THR A 30 2.24 0.13 -13.15
CA THR A 30 2.65 1.19 -14.08
C THR A 30 4.18 1.27 -14.12
N PRO A 31 4.84 1.14 -15.28
CA PRO A 31 6.28 1.23 -15.35
C PRO A 31 6.76 2.67 -15.08
N VAL A 32 7.83 2.80 -14.31
CA VAL A 32 8.57 4.07 -14.20
C VAL A 32 9.51 4.17 -15.40
N PRO A 33 9.42 5.25 -16.21
CA PRO A 33 10.29 5.43 -17.36
C PRO A 33 11.77 5.32 -16.97
N PRO A 34 12.60 4.63 -17.76
CA PRO A 34 14.00 4.48 -17.45
C PRO A 34 14.73 5.82 -17.57
N GLU A 35 15.56 6.12 -16.59
CA GLU A 35 16.41 7.32 -16.53
C GLU A 35 17.89 6.90 -16.54
N VAL A 36 18.69 7.51 -17.40
CA VAL A 36 20.12 7.20 -17.53
C VAL A 36 20.93 8.24 -16.74
N MET A 37 21.66 7.75 -15.74
CA MET A 37 22.54 8.54 -14.88
C MET A 37 23.99 8.53 -15.41
N GLU A 38 24.84 9.36 -14.83
CA GLU A 38 26.28 9.39 -15.17
C GLU A 38 27.00 8.09 -14.79
N SER A 39 26.62 7.48 -13.67
CA SER A 39 27.25 6.27 -13.13
C SER A 39 26.32 5.51 -12.20
N PHE A 40 26.74 4.30 -11.78
CA PHE A 40 26.06 3.58 -10.71
C PHE A 40 26.08 4.33 -9.38
N ALA A 41 27.17 5.04 -9.07
CA ALA A 41 27.25 5.86 -7.87
C ALA A 41 26.20 6.99 -7.88
N ALA A 42 26.02 7.64 -9.04
CA ALA A 42 24.98 8.66 -9.22
C ALA A 42 23.56 8.06 -9.10
N CYS A 43 23.32 6.89 -9.70
CA CYS A 43 22.04 6.19 -9.57
C CYS A 43 21.73 5.81 -8.12
N LYS A 44 22.70 5.24 -7.39
CA LYS A 44 22.54 4.94 -5.96
C LYS A 44 22.27 6.19 -5.15
N ALA A 45 23.01 7.28 -5.39
CA ALA A 45 22.77 8.56 -4.72
C ALA A 45 21.34 9.08 -4.98
N ARG A 46 20.78 8.86 -6.18
CA ARG A 46 19.39 9.17 -6.48
C ARG A 46 18.41 8.36 -5.65
N LEU A 47 18.63 7.05 -5.48
CA LEU A 47 17.81 6.22 -4.60
C LEU A 47 17.89 6.69 -3.13
N ASP A 48 19.08 7.07 -2.67
CA ASP A 48 19.27 7.61 -1.32
C ASP A 48 18.52 8.94 -1.12
N ALA A 49 18.53 9.83 -2.13
CA ALA A 49 17.75 11.07 -2.09
C ALA A 49 16.24 10.79 -2.05
N MET A 50 15.73 9.82 -2.81
CA MET A 50 14.31 9.43 -2.79
C MET A 50 13.87 8.92 -1.41
N LYS A 51 14.74 8.18 -0.73
CA LYS A 51 14.51 7.75 0.66
C LYS A 51 14.37 8.95 1.60
N ASP A 52 15.21 9.96 1.46
CA ASP A 52 15.14 11.17 2.27
C ASP A 52 13.88 12.00 1.95
N ASP A 53 13.50 12.09 0.67
CA ASP A 53 12.25 12.72 0.21
C ASP A 53 11.03 12.02 0.83
N LEU A 54 11.03 10.69 0.88
CA LEU A 54 9.94 9.91 1.46
C LEU A 54 9.83 10.13 2.98
N LYS A 55 10.97 10.20 3.68
CA LYS A 55 11.00 10.54 5.10
C LYS A 55 10.46 11.96 5.35
N ALA A 56 10.76 12.91 4.48
CA ALA A 56 10.21 14.26 4.59
C ALA A 56 8.70 14.27 4.35
N TRP A 57 8.22 13.52 3.35
CA TRP A 57 6.80 13.46 3.00
C TRP A 57 5.90 12.97 4.14
N SER A 58 6.36 12.01 4.95
CA SER A 58 5.58 11.44 6.06
C SER A 58 5.34 12.37 7.25
N SER A 59 6.16 13.43 7.38
CA SER A 59 6.24 14.21 8.61
C SER A 59 5.16 15.29 8.79
N THR A 60 4.28 15.52 7.82
CA THR A 60 3.25 16.58 7.92
C THR A 60 1.96 16.23 7.18
N PRO A 61 0.79 16.18 7.87
CA PRO A 61 -0.52 16.09 7.22
C PRO A 61 -0.73 17.23 6.20
N ILE A 62 -1.39 16.96 5.08
CA ILE A 62 -1.80 18.03 4.16
C ILE A 62 -3.20 18.48 4.54
N GLU A 63 -3.44 19.78 4.63
CA GLU A 63 -4.79 20.33 4.67
C GLU A 63 -5.16 20.83 3.26
N LYS A 64 -6.34 20.44 2.76
CA LYS A 64 -6.86 20.95 1.48
C LYS A 64 -8.36 21.18 1.60
N ASN A 65 -8.80 22.41 1.31
CA ASN A 65 -10.22 22.80 1.29
C ASN A 65 -10.99 22.50 2.59
N GLY A 66 -10.32 22.58 3.76
CA GLY A 66 -10.94 22.28 5.06
C GLY A 66 -10.88 20.81 5.47
N ASN A 67 -10.45 19.91 4.58
CA ASN A 67 -10.24 18.49 4.87
C ASN A 67 -8.79 18.22 5.29
N VAL A 68 -8.60 17.30 6.23
CA VAL A 68 -7.29 16.84 6.71
C VAL A 68 -6.90 15.57 5.97
N TRP A 69 -5.71 15.56 5.36
CA TRP A 69 -5.13 14.41 4.67
C TRP A 69 -4.05 13.84 5.58
N GLY A 70 -4.33 12.68 6.18
CA GLY A 70 -3.34 11.87 6.85
C GLY A 70 -2.35 11.31 5.84
N LYS A 71 -1.07 11.64 6.00
CA LYS A 71 0.01 10.94 5.30
C LYS A 71 0.63 9.95 6.25
N GLN A 72 0.81 8.72 5.78
CA GLN A 72 1.54 7.69 6.49
C GLN A 72 2.50 7.02 5.52
N THR A 73 3.74 6.84 5.94
CA THR A 73 4.67 5.93 5.26
C THR A 73 4.73 4.64 6.05
N SER A 74 4.71 3.52 5.35
CA SER A 74 5.15 2.25 5.93
C SER A 74 6.68 2.30 6.17
N PRO A 75 7.27 1.44 7.02
CA PRO A 75 8.71 1.46 7.26
C PRO A 75 9.46 1.31 5.94
N THR A 76 10.18 2.34 5.54
CA THR A 76 11.09 2.27 4.40
C THR A 76 12.12 1.18 4.62
N THR A 77 12.16 0.20 3.73
CA THR A 77 13.38 -0.57 3.50
C THR A 77 14.38 0.41 2.91
N GLY A 78 15.52 0.63 3.60
CA GLY A 78 16.58 1.50 3.08
C GLY A 78 17.05 1.05 1.70
N VAL A 79 17.94 1.83 1.07
CA VAL A 79 18.54 1.40 -0.21
C VAL A 79 19.30 0.09 0.00
N GLU A 80 18.83 -0.96 -0.67
CA GLU A 80 19.39 -2.30 -0.61
C GLU A 80 20.42 -2.47 -1.73
N ILE A 81 21.63 -2.92 -1.40
CA ILE A 81 22.66 -3.26 -2.39
C ILE A 81 22.52 -4.73 -2.75
N LEU A 82 22.08 -4.99 -3.98
CA LEU A 82 21.89 -6.34 -4.50
C LEU A 82 23.17 -6.90 -5.13
N SER A 83 24.02 -6.04 -5.68
CA SER A 83 25.34 -6.40 -6.21
C SER A 83 26.24 -5.16 -6.38
N ALA A 84 27.46 -5.35 -6.88
CA ALA A 84 28.40 -4.26 -7.18
C ALA A 84 27.87 -3.21 -8.19
N ARG A 85 26.80 -3.53 -8.93
CA ARG A 85 26.17 -2.64 -9.92
C ARG A 85 24.65 -2.58 -9.81
N ARG A 86 24.06 -3.18 -8.77
CA ARG A 86 22.61 -3.20 -8.60
C ARG A 86 22.21 -2.76 -7.21
N ALA A 87 21.22 -1.87 -7.16
CA ALA A 87 20.63 -1.39 -5.91
C ALA A 87 19.12 -1.25 -6.08
N ARG A 88 18.37 -1.38 -4.99
CA ARG A 88 16.91 -1.29 -4.97
C ARG A 88 16.45 -0.39 -3.85
N PHE A 89 15.36 0.33 -4.08
CA PHE A 89 14.64 1.08 -3.05
C PHE A 89 13.13 0.89 -3.27
N VAL A 90 12.39 0.67 -2.18
CA VAL A 90 10.93 0.55 -2.22
C VAL A 90 10.34 1.79 -1.54
N ASP A 91 9.64 2.60 -2.32
CA ASP A 91 8.88 3.76 -1.87
C ASP A 91 7.44 3.33 -1.60
N TYR A 92 7.05 3.25 -0.32
CA TYR A 92 5.71 2.82 0.08
C TYR A 92 4.96 3.96 0.78
N ARG A 93 3.85 4.40 0.18
CA ARG A 93 3.05 5.53 0.65
C ARG A 93 1.62 5.11 0.89
N VAL A 94 1.11 5.45 2.07
CA VAL A 94 -0.30 5.36 2.42
C VAL A 94 -0.82 6.79 2.63
N MET A 95 -1.81 7.17 1.85
CA MET A 95 -2.48 8.46 2.00
C MET A 95 -3.91 8.20 2.41
N THR A 96 -4.31 8.75 3.56
CA THR A 96 -5.67 8.62 4.08
C THR A 96 -6.33 9.99 4.12
N ASN A 97 -7.46 10.12 3.44
CA ASN A 97 -8.22 11.35 3.38
C ASN A 97 -9.31 11.30 4.45
N TYR A 98 -9.39 12.31 5.31
CA TYR A 98 -10.44 12.45 6.31
C TYR A 98 -11.36 13.61 5.93
N ASP A 99 -12.66 13.35 5.90
CA ASP A 99 -13.67 14.41 5.94
C ASP A 99 -14.15 14.58 7.38
N VAL A 100 -13.83 15.71 7.99
CA VAL A 100 -14.18 16.03 9.39
C VAL A 100 -15.39 16.96 9.48
N THR A 101 -16.15 17.11 8.39
CA THR A 101 -17.36 17.96 8.36
C THR A 101 -18.45 17.44 9.30
N ASP A 102 -18.55 16.12 9.49
CA ASP A 102 -19.40 15.49 10.52
C ASP A 102 -18.53 14.73 11.54
N PRO A 103 -18.37 15.24 12.77
CA PRO A 103 -17.57 14.58 13.80
C PRO A 103 -18.17 13.24 14.29
N SER A 104 -19.42 12.93 13.95
CA SER A 104 -20.07 11.66 14.32
C SER A 104 -19.72 10.50 13.38
N GLN A 105 -19.31 10.79 12.15
CA GLN A 105 -18.78 9.83 11.18
C GLN A 105 -17.70 10.49 10.32
N VAL A 106 -16.44 10.07 10.50
CA VAL A 106 -15.33 10.54 9.67
C VAL A 106 -15.11 9.51 8.57
N PRO A 107 -15.64 9.70 7.34
CA PRO A 107 -15.29 8.82 6.24
C PRO A 107 -13.79 8.98 5.95
N ALA A 108 -13.12 7.84 5.89
CA ALA A 108 -11.70 7.73 5.60
C ALA A 108 -11.52 6.90 4.33
N GLN A 109 -10.82 7.45 3.36
CA GLN A 109 -10.42 6.71 2.16
C GLN A 109 -8.90 6.66 2.12
N SER A 110 -8.36 5.43 2.06
CA SER A 110 -6.93 5.23 1.96
C SER A 110 -6.53 4.89 0.53
N THR A 111 -5.41 5.40 0.06
CA THR A 111 -4.75 4.98 -1.17
C THR A 111 -3.34 4.55 -0.82
N THR A 112 -2.95 3.38 -1.31
CA THR A 112 -1.61 2.85 -1.15
C THR A 112 -0.90 2.85 -2.49
N ASN A 113 0.30 3.41 -2.52
CA ASN A 113 1.19 3.35 -3.68
C ASN A 113 2.52 2.75 -3.25
N GLU A 114 2.98 1.72 -3.93
CA GLU A 114 4.32 1.14 -3.76
C GLU A 114 5.07 1.30 -5.06
N THR A 115 6.24 1.95 -5.02
CA THR A 115 7.12 2.02 -6.17
C THR A 115 8.43 1.33 -5.86
N THR A 116 8.73 0.25 -6.59
CA THR A 116 10.04 -0.39 -6.55
C THR A 116 10.94 0.26 -7.59
N TYR A 117 11.94 1.00 -7.11
CA TYR A 117 13.01 1.57 -7.93
C TYR A 117 14.23 0.65 -7.92
N THR A 118 14.85 0.47 -9.07
CA THR A 118 16.07 -0.34 -9.23
C THR A 118 17.09 0.41 -10.07
N CYS A 119 18.34 0.42 -9.59
CA CYS A 119 19.50 0.75 -10.39
C CYS A 119 20.10 -0.51 -11.00
N ASP A 120 20.31 -0.51 -12.32
CA ASP A 120 21.13 -1.50 -13.03
C ASP A 120 22.27 -0.77 -13.77
N GLY A 121 23.46 -0.83 -13.17
CA GLY A 121 24.56 0.04 -13.54
C GLY A 121 24.14 1.50 -13.42
N ARG A 122 24.10 2.23 -14.54
CA ARG A 122 23.74 3.64 -14.57
C ARG A 122 22.25 3.90 -14.86
N VAL A 123 21.44 2.86 -15.03
CA VAL A 123 20.04 3.01 -15.42
C VAL A 123 19.16 2.86 -14.20
N LEU A 124 18.36 3.89 -13.90
CA LEU A 124 17.28 3.85 -12.93
C LEU A 124 16.00 3.46 -13.64
N SER A 125 15.28 2.46 -13.14
CA SER A 125 13.95 2.08 -13.61
C SER A 125 13.10 1.62 -12.43
N GLY A 126 11.82 1.34 -12.67
CA GLY A 126 10.98 0.84 -11.61
C GLY A 126 9.58 0.47 -12.05
N VAL A 127 8.79 0.04 -11.08
CA VAL A 127 7.38 -0.32 -11.24
C VAL A 127 6.61 0.27 -10.07
N THR A 128 5.50 0.93 -10.38
CA THR A 128 4.53 1.43 -9.40
C THR A 128 3.33 0.50 -9.36
N GLU A 129 3.02 0.00 -8.19
CA GLU A 129 1.79 -0.71 -7.87
C GLU A 129 0.89 0.23 -7.06
N ASN A 130 -0.39 0.30 -7.45
CA ASN A 130 -1.37 1.13 -6.77
C ASN A 130 -2.50 0.25 -6.27
N TRP A 131 -2.87 0.42 -5.01
CA TRP A 131 -4.05 -0.17 -4.41
C TRP A 131 -4.98 0.96 -3.95
N ALA A 132 -6.17 1.00 -4.54
CA ALA A 132 -7.24 1.79 -3.97
C ALA A 132 -7.72 1.07 -2.70
N GLY A 133 -7.64 1.76 -1.55
CA GLY A 133 -8.20 1.26 -0.31
C GLY A 133 -9.72 1.32 -0.34
N MET A 134 -10.33 0.51 0.52
CA MET A 134 -11.76 0.60 0.79
C MET A 134 -12.08 1.89 1.55
N GLU A 135 -13.27 2.41 1.33
CA GLU A 135 -13.85 3.41 2.21
C GLU A 135 -14.09 2.77 3.58
N VAL A 136 -13.50 3.36 4.61
CA VAL A 136 -13.59 2.93 6.00
C VAL A 136 -14.14 4.09 6.80
N PHE A 137 -15.04 3.82 7.74
CA PHE A 137 -15.48 4.83 8.70
C PHE A 137 -14.55 4.79 9.90
N MET A 138 -13.98 5.94 10.25
CA MET A 138 -13.16 6.11 11.45
C MET A 138 -13.90 6.94 12.48
N THR A 139 -13.50 6.82 13.75
CA THR A 139 -13.96 7.73 14.80
C THR A 139 -13.09 8.99 14.82
N LEU A 140 -13.64 10.10 15.31
CA LEU A 140 -12.89 11.37 15.40
C LEU A 140 -11.62 11.25 16.27
N ASP A 141 -11.60 10.32 17.22
CA ASP A 141 -10.43 10.07 18.07
C ASP A 141 -9.29 9.36 17.34
N ASP A 142 -9.57 8.67 16.23
CA ASP A 142 -8.58 8.03 15.37
C ASP A 142 -7.95 9.01 14.36
N VAL A 143 -8.48 10.23 14.25
CA VAL A 143 -7.91 11.29 13.41
C VAL A 143 -6.68 11.86 14.13
N PRO A 144 -5.49 11.89 13.50
CA PRO A 144 -4.30 12.50 14.09
C PRO A 144 -4.58 13.95 14.51
N LYS A 145 -4.47 14.23 15.82
CA LYS A 145 -4.66 15.57 16.39
C LYS A 145 -3.34 16.36 16.27
N LYS A 146 -3.45 17.67 16.01
CA LYS A 146 -2.32 18.61 15.96
C LYS A 146 -1.58 18.70 17.29
#